data_AF-A0A0L7LBH8-F1
#
_entry.id   AF-A0A0L7LBH8-F1
#
_cell.length_a   1.000
_cell.length_b   1.000
_cell.length_c   1.000
_cell.angle_alpha   90.00
_cell.angle_beta   90.00
_cell.angle_gamma   90.00
#
_symmetry.space_group_name_H-M   'P 1'
#
loop_
_entity.id
_entity.type
_entity.pdbx_description
1 polymer ?
#
loop_
_entity_poly.entity_id
_entity_poly.type
_entity_poly.pdbx_seq_one_letter_code
_entity_poly.pdbx_strand_id
1 'polypeptide(L)'
;MSTTVKELRKKRASYKAKLTQFKKYLDSISTCAKLSSTHSTELNLRLEKIEEMYNEYDSIQLSIETQTDISDTEEYQEREGFEQQYFSTIASARNLLSQNTPAEQADVKSSVTDIESMPKESSAALRGLIDTINKNLRALNTLNIKTENWDVLIIHIASGKLDVTSSRAWKEHINFSKDLPTLDKFITFLKGQAELLESVEHTNAKRRHSEPLESVPSPRKTTKEEEDCEQFFLQTTERQPDGRFIVKIPLKQSPDVLDTSPEGHKGSSKRSVLSTIGQVFDPLGLINPCILQAKLIMQKLWASKLSWDEKLPAETE
;
A
#
# COMPACT_ATOMS: atom_id res chain seq x y z
N MET A 1 -6.67 7.99 41.49
CA MET A 1 -5.75 8.98 42.09
C MET A 1 -5.35 9.95 41.00
N SER A 2 -5.65 11.24 41.12
CA SER A 2 -5.19 12.25 40.16
C SER A 2 -3.68 12.40 40.31
N THR A 3 -2.91 11.88 39.35
CA THR A 3 -1.45 12.12 39.28
C THR A 3 -1.22 13.62 39.20
N THR A 4 -0.33 14.17 40.03
CA THR A 4 -0.08 15.61 40.06
C THR A 4 0.79 16.05 38.88
N VAL A 5 0.59 17.27 38.35
CA VAL A 5 1.44 17.85 37.28
C VAL A 5 2.93 17.75 37.61
N LYS A 6 3.29 17.91 38.89
CA LYS A 6 4.67 17.78 39.39
C LYS A 6 5.25 16.38 39.16
N GLU A 7 4.45 15.33 39.36
CA GLU A 7 4.87 13.94 39.10
C GLU A 7 5.01 13.68 37.60
N LEU A 8 4.10 14.22 36.78
CA LEU A 8 4.18 14.11 35.32
C LEU A 8 5.43 14.79 34.76
N ARG A 9 5.74 16.02 35.21
CA ARG A 9 6.98 16.73 34.84
C ARG A 9 8.24 15.94 35.23
N LYS A 10 8.22 15.27 36.40
CA LYS A 10 9.32 14.38 36.82
C LYS A 10 9.46 13.17 35.91
N LYS A 11 8.36 12.53 35.51
CA LYS A 11 8.39 11.42 34.54
C LYS A 11 8.92 11.89 33.18
N ARG A 12 8.44 13.04 32.67
CA ARG A 12 8.94 13.66 31.43
C ARG A 12 10.45 13.87 31.47
N ALA A 13 10.97 14.42 32.56
CA ALA A 13 12.42 14.62 32.73
C ALA A 13 13.22 13.30 32.66
N SER A 14 12.66 12.20 33.17
CA SER A 14 13.28 10.87 33.04
C SER A 14 13.39 10.43 31.57
N TYR A 15 12.36 10.64 30.77
CA TYR A 15 12.38 10.31 29.34
C TYR A 15 13.33 11.20 28.54
N LYS A 16 13.39 12.51 28.83
CA LYS A 16 14.41 13.42 28.27
C LYS A 16 15.84 12.94 28.59
N ALA A 17 16.06 12.45 29.82
CA ALA A 17 17.36 11.91 30.23
C ALA A 17 17.73 10.63 29.48
N LYS A 18 16.78 9.71 29.27
CA LYS A 18 16.97 8.49 28.45
C LYS A 18 17.38 8.84 27.01
N LEU A 19 16.68 9.78 26.37
CA LEU A 19 17.03 10.24 25.02
C LEU A 19 18.44 10.85 24.98
N THR A 20 18.80 11.64 25.98
CA THR A 20 20.13 12.25 26.10
C THR A 20 21.22 11.19 26.27
N GLN A 21 20.96 10.14 27.06
CA GLN A 21 21.89 9.03 27.23
C GLN A 21 22.08 8.24 25.94
N PHE A 22 21.00 8.03 25.17
CA PHE A 22 21.08 7.38 23.88
C PHE A 22 21.88 8.22 22.86
N LYS A 23 21.64 9.53 22.82
CA LYS A 23 22.44 10.44 21.98
C LYS A 23 23.94 10.36 22.31
N LYS A 24 24.31 10.40 23.59
CA LYS A 24 25.71 10.22 24.02
C LYS A 24 26.32 8.89 23.55
N TYR A 25 25.52 7.83 23.56
CA TYR A 25 25.93 6.53 23.03
C TYR A 25 26.14 6.58 21.51
N LEU A 26 25.25 7.22 20.75
CA LEU A 26 25.45 7.42 19.31
C LEU A 26 26.72 8.19 19.01
N ASP A 27 26.99 9.27 19.76
CA ASP A 27 28.20 10.08 19.58
C ASP A 27 29.49 9.27 19.89
N SER A 28 29.42 8.38 20.88
CA SER A 28 30.53 7.47 21.18
C SER A 28 30.81 6.47 20.06
N ILE A 29 29.76 6.02 19.39
CA ILE A 29 29.84 5.03 18.32
C ILE A 29 30.18 5.66 16.97
N SER A 30 29.68 6.86 16.68
CA SER A 30 29.99 7.59 15.45
C SER A 30 31.47 7.96 15.35
N THR A 31 32.15 8.04 16.49
CA THR A 31 33.61 8.24 16.57
C THR A 31 34.40 6.98 16.17
N CYS A 32 33.80 5.79 16.23
CA CYS A 32 34.45 4.53 15.84
C CYS A 32 34.38 4.32 14.32
N ALA A 33 35.53 4.31 13.64
CA ALA A 33 35.65 4.24 12.18
C ALA A 33 35.09 2.96 11.51
N LYS A 34 34.80 1.89 12.27
CA LYS A 34 34.11 0.69 11.78
C LYS A 34 33.15 0.18 12.85
N LEU A 35 31.86 0.12 12.52
CA LEU A 35 30.85 -0.40 13.42
C LEU A 35 30.93 -1.93 13.45
N SER A 36 31.30 -2.50 14.59
CA SER A 36 31.27 -3.96 14.80
C SER A 36 29.85 -4.49 14.62
N SER A 37 29.72 -5.77 14.21
CA SER A 37 28.43 -6.47 14.16
C SER A 37 27.71 -6.44 15.52
N THR A 38 28.46 -6.54 16.62
CA THR A 38 27.95 -6.43 17.99
C THR A 38 27.38 -5.04 18.30
N HIS A 39 28.07 -3.98 17.90
CA HIS A 39 27.63 -2.60 18.10
C HIS A 39 26.40 -2.28 17.24
N SER A 40 26.30 -2.86 16.04
CA SER A 40 25.12 -2.71 15.17
C SER A 40 23.87 -3.35 15.79
N THR A 41 24.01 -4.57 16.33
CA THR A 41 22.91 -5.25 17.04
C THR A 41 22.52 -4.51 18.31
N GLU A 42 23.48 -4.04 19.10
CA GLU A 42 23.21 -3.27 20.31
C GLU A 42 22.51 -1.94 19.99
N LEU A 43 22.96 -1.25 18.93
CA LEU A 43 22.34 -0.02 18.43
C LEU A 43 20.88 -0.24 18.02
N ASN A 44 20.59 -1.32 17.27
CA ASN A 44 19.22 -1.70 16.92
C ASN A 44 18.34 -1.91 18.14
N LEU A 45 18.81 -2.68 19.13
CA LEU A 45 18.05 -2.96 20.35
C LEU A 45 17.78 -1.69 21.17
N ARG A 46 18.76 -0.78 21.24
CA ARG A 46 18.58 0.51 21.93
C ARG A 46 17.65 1.45 21.15
N LEU A 47 17.71 1.43 19.82
CA LEU A 47 16.82 2.21 18.96
C LEU A 47 15.35 1.81 19.16
N GLU A 48 15.05 0.52 19.14
CA GLU A 48 13.68 0.00 19.37
C GLU A 48 13.10 0.48 20.71
N LYS A 49 13.91 0.43 21.79
CA LYS A 49 13.51 0.94 23.11
C LYS A 49 13.26 2.44 23.13
N ILE A 50 13.96 3.21 22.32
CA ILE A 50 13.77 4.66 22.22
C ILE A 50 12.53 4.98 21.36
N GLU A 51 12.25 4.18 20.33
CA GLU A 51 11.04 4.31 19.51
C GLU A 51 9.76 4.04 20.31
N GLU A 52 9.76 2.98 21.14
CA GLU A 52 8.63 2.66 22.04
C GLU A 52 8.37 3.79 23.06
N MET A 53 9.44 4.42 23.54
CA MET A 53 9.40 5.47 24.56
C MET A 53 8.65 6.74 24.12
N TYR A 54 8.57 7.03 22.81
CA TYR A 54 7.94 8.26 22.32
C TYR A 54 6.45 8.32 22.67
N ASN A 55 5.73 7.21 22.54
CA ASN A 55 4.30 7.15 22.86
C ASN A 55 4.04 7.40 24.35
N GLU A 56 4.91 6.90 25.23
CA GLU A 56 4.82 7.16 26.67
C GLU A 56 5.11 8.63 27.00
N TYR A 57 6.10 9.23 26.33
CA TYR A 57 6.40 10.65 26.48
C TYR A 57 5.23 11.52 26.00
N ASP A 58 4.67 11.23 24.83
CA ASP A 58 3.58 12.01 24.23
C ASP A 58 2.32 11.98 25.11
N SER A 59 1.97 10.81 25.65
CA SER A 59 0.87 10.67 26.60
C SER A 59 1.08 11.50 27.87
N ILE A 60 2.30 11.54 28.40
CA ILE A 60 2.66 12.36 29.57
C ILE A 60 2.59 13.85 29.22
N GLN A 61 3.12 14.26 28.07
CA GLN A 61 3.13 15.65 27.65
C GLN A 61 1.70 16.17 27.40
N LEU A 62 0.85 15.37 26.76
CA LEU A 62 -0.58 15.68 26.61
C LEU A 62 -1.30 15.78 27.96
N SER A 63 -0.95 14.90 28.91
CA SER A 63 -1.50 14.95 30.28
C SER A 63 -1.05 16.20 31.04
N ILE A 64 0.14 16.74 30.76
CA ILE A 64 0.62 18.01 31.32
C ILE A 64 -0.16 19.16 30.67
N GLU A 65 -0.18 19.23 29.34
CA GLU A 65 -0.84 20.28 28.55
C GLU A 65 -2.34 20.42 28.86
N THR A 66 -3.00 19.31 29.20
CA THR A 66 -4.43 19.32 29.61
C THR A 66 -4.66 19.73 31.05
N GLN A 67 -3.65 19.64 31.93
CA GLN A 67 -3.72 20.05 33.34
C GLN A 67 -3.14 21.45 33.58
N THR A 68 -2.36 21.98 32.63
CA THR A 68 -1.85 23.36 32.60
C THR A 68 -2.73 24.23 31.71
N ASP A 69 -2.77 25.53 31.95
CA ASP A 69 -3.55 26.44 31.11
C ASP A 69 -2.98 26.48 29.67
N ILE A 70 -3.86 26.54 28.68
CA ILE A 70 -3.57 26.47 27.23
C ILE A 70 -2.59 27.58 26.75
N SER A 71 -2.37 28.61 27.58
CA SER A 71 -1.46 29.73 27.29
C SER A 71 0.00 29.50 27.71
N ASP A 72 0.35 28.34 28.27
CA ASP A 72 1.73 28.04 28.68
C ASP A 72 2.63 27.78 27.45
N THR A 73 3.17 28.87 26.89
CA THR A 73 4.20 28.86 25.83
C THR A 73 5.39 27.97 26.18
N GLU A 74 5.69 27.81 27.47
CA GLU A 74 6.79 26.96 27.96
C GLU A 74 6.57 25.48 27.67
N GLU A 75 5.34 24.97 27.78
CA GLU A 75 5.04 23.54 27.55
C GLU A 75 5.10 23.19 26.06
N TYR A 76 4.65 24.10 25.19
CA TYR A 76 4.82 23.98 23.73
C TYR A 76 6.28 23.95 23.32
N GLN A 77 7.10 24.87 23.85
CA GLN A 77 8.54 24.91 23.57
C GLN A 77 9.25 23.64 24.07
N GLU A 78 8.84 23.10 25.22
CA GLU A 78 9.36 21.85 25.75
C GLU A 78 9.06 20.65 24.85
N ARG A 79 7.84 20.58 24.28
CA ARG A 79 7.46 19.55 23.30
C ARG A 79 8.31 19.67 22.03
N GLU A 80 8.35 20.86 21.43
CA GLU A 80 9.07 21.12 20.19
C GLU A 80 10.56 20.77 20.33
N GLY A 81 11.20 21.19 21.43
CA GLY A 81 12.60 20.90 21.70
C GLY A 81 12.88 19.40 21.88
N PHE A 82 11.98 18.67 22.53
CA PHE A 82 12.11 17.22 22.66
C PHE A 82 11.96 16.51 21.32
N GLU A 83 10.93 16.84 20.54
CA GLU A 83 10.67 16.22 19.23
C GLU A 83 11.82 16.45 18.26
N GLN A 84 12.33 17.68 18.19
CA GLN A 84 13.50 17.99 17.38
C GLN A 84 14.72 17.14 17.78
N GLN A 85 14.98 17.00 19.08
CA GLN A 85 16.07 16.17 19.57
C GLN A 85 15.82 14.68 19.30
N TYR A 86 14.58 14.21 19.43
CA TYR A 86 14.18 12.82 19.23
C TYR A 86 14.37 12.40 17.77
N PHE A 87 13.75 13.14 16.84
CA PHE A 87 13.81 12.81 15.41
C PHE A 87 15.23 12.93 14.84
N SER A 88 16.00 13.94 15.25
CA SER A 88 17.42 14.06 14.83
C SER A 88 18.28 12.89 15.34
N THR A 89 18.04 12.43 16.57
CA THR A 89 18.76 11.29 17.17
C THR A 89 18.40 9.98 16.45
N ILE A 90 17.12 9.74 16.17
CA ILE A 90 16.67 8.55 15.42
C ILE A 90 17.20 8.54 13.99
N ALA A 91 17.12 9.67 13.28
CA ALA A 91 17.66 9.77 11.93
C ALA A 91 19.16 9.44 11.90
N SER A 92 19.92 9.96 12.86
CA SER A 92 21.34 9.67 13.01
C SER A 92 21.60 8.18 13.28
N ALA A 93 20.84 7.56 14.18
CA ALA A 93 20.96 6.12 14.48
C ALA A 93 20.66 5.25 13.25
N ARG A 94 19.57 5.54 12.52
CA ARG A 94 19.18 4.79 11.32
C ARG A 94 20.20 4.94 10.20
N ASN A 95 20.77 6.13 10.01
CA ASN A 95 21.84 6.36 9.04
C ASN A 95 23.11 5.56 9.37
N LEU A 96 23.48 5.46 10.66
CA LEU A 96 24.63 4.65 11.10
C LEU A 96 24.40 3.15 10.84
N LEU A 97 23.16 2.68 10.99
CA LEU A 97 22.79 1.31 10.68
C LEU A 97 22.83 1.04 9.18
N SER A 98 22.27 1.93 8.36
CA SER A 98 22.20 1.76 6.90
C SER A 98 23.56 1.80 6.21
N GLN A 99 24.53 2.54 6.74
CA GLN A 99 25.90 2.59 6.17
C GLN A 99 26.73 1.35 6.48
N ASN A 100 26.37 0.57 7.50
CA ASN A 100 27.16 -0.56 7.99
C ASN A 100 26.47 -1.92 7.81
N THR A 101 25.26 -1.96 7.24
CA THR A 101 24.63 -3.22 6.87
C THR A 101 25.19 -3.68 5.52
N PRO A 102 25.92 -4.81 5.44
CA PRO A 102 25.96 -5.54 4.18
C PRO A 102 24.51 -5.90 3.80
N ALA A 103 24.23 -5.95 2.51
CA ALA A 103 22.90 -6.02 1.86
C ALA A 103 21.96 -7.18 2.27
N GLU A 104 22.20 -7.84 3.40
CA GLU A 104 21.57 -9.08 3.84
C GLU A 104 20.51 -8.88 4.95
N GLN A 105 20.49 -7.74 5.67
CA GLN A 105 19.47 -7.45 6.70
C GLN A 105 18.40 -6.43 6.28
N ALA A 106 18.58 -5.75 5.15
CA ALA A 106 17.49 -4.99 4.51
C ALA A 106 16.39 -5.94 3.97
N ASP A 107 16.77 -7.17 3.63
CA ASP A 107 15.93 -8.18 2.98
C ASP A 107 14.72 -8.62 3.84
N VAL A 108 14.81 -8.59 5.18
CA VAL A 108 13.72 -9.10 6.02
C VAL A 108 12.57 -8.11 6.18
N LYS A 109 12.84 -6.79 6.18
CA LYS A 109 11.81 -5.75 6.33
C LYS A 109 11.21 -5.32 4.98
N SER A 110 11.97 -5.40 3.88
CA SER A 110 11.44 -5.22 2.51
C SER A 110 10.70 -6.47 2.01
N SER A 111 11.13 -7.69 2.35
CA SER A 111 10.48 -8.92 1.83
C SER A 111 9.04 -9.14 2.31
N VAL A 112 8.61 -8.53 3.42
CA VAL A 112 7.21 -8.66 3.88
C VAL A 112 6.27 -7.80 3.01
N THR A 113 6.76 -6.71 2.44
CA THR A 113 5.94 -5.75 1.67
C THR A 113 6.19 -5.80 0.15
N ASP A 114 7.40 -6.17 -0.28
CA ASP A 114 7.83 -6.18 -1.69
C ASP A 114 7.71 -7.58 -2.32
N ILE A 115 6.54 -8.21 -2.18
CA ILE A 115 6.15 -9.27 -3.11
C ILE A 115 5.56 -8.56 -4.34
N GLU A 116 6.25 -8.60 -5.48
CA GLU A 116 5.72 -8.09 -6.75
C GLU A 116 4.35 -8.74 -7.03
N SER A 117 3.33 -7.91 -7.28
CA SER A 117 1.98 -8.38 -7.58
C SER A 117 1.99 -9.14 -8.89
N MET A 118 1.53 -10.38 -8.89
CA MET A 118 1.46 -11.24 -10.07
C MET A 118 0.53 -10.65 -11.14
N PRO A 119 1.03 -10.25 -12.32
CA PRO A 119 0.16 -9.79 -13.40
C PRO A 119 -0.46 -10.94 -14.21
N LYS A 120 0.06 -12.18 -14.09
CA LYS A 120 -0.43 -13.36 -14.83
C LYS A 120 -0.20 -14.65 -14.03
N GLU A 121 -1.11 -15.62 -14.16
CA GLU A 121 -0.94 -16.98 -13.61
C GLU A 121 0.39 -17.60 -14.09
N SER A 122 1.20 -18.06 -13.14
CA SER A 122 2.44 -18.78 -13.43
C SER A 122 2.70 -19.82 -12.35
N SER A 123 2.96 -21.05 -12.79
CA SER A 123 3.35 -22.19 -11.94
C SER A 123 4.59 -21.87 -11.09
N ALA A 124 5.61 -21.25 -11.69
CA ALA A 124 6.84 -20.86 -11.03
C ALA A 124 6.63 -19.83 -9.91
N ALA A 125 5.77 -18.84 -10.16
CA ALA A 125 5.58 -17.76 -9.22
C ALA A 125 4.62 -18.13 -8.06
N LEU A 126 3.66 -19.04 -8.28
CA LEU A 126 2.90 -19.65 -7.18
C LEU A 126 3.80 -20.43 -6.23
N ARG A 127 4.77 -21.20 -6.76
CA ARG A 127 5.77 -21.88 -5.92
C ARG A 127 6.70 -20.89 -5.21
N GLY A 128 7.15 -19.85 -5.90
CA GLY A 128 7.95 -18.78 -5.29
C GLY A 128 7.24 -18.08 -4.13
N LEU A 129 5.92 -17.86 -4.23
CA LEU A 129 5.12 -17.32 -3.13
C LEU A 129 5.06 -18.29 -1.93
N ILE A 130 4.84 -19.58 -2.19
CA ILE A 130 4.83 -20.62 -1.14
C ILE A 130 6.18 -20.70 -0.44
N ASP A 131 7.28 -20.66 -1.20
CA ASP A 131 8.64 -20.72 -0.65
C ASP A 131 8.95 -19.50 0.20
N THR A 132 8.55 -18.30 -0.25
CA THR A 132 8.70 -17.05 0.51
C THR A 132 7.93 -17.11 1.84
N ILE A 133 6.67 -17.56 1.83
CA ILE A 133 5.86 -17.73 3.05
C ILE A 133 6.55 -18.69 4.03
N ASN A 134 7.01 -19.84 3.54
CA ASN A 134 7.69 -20.83 4.38
C ASN A 134 9.05 -20.34 4.91
N LYS A 135 9.83 -19.62 4.09
CA LYS A 135 11.10 -19.01 4.49
C LYS A 135 10.87 -18.01 5.63
N ASN A 136 9.86 -17.16 5.49
CA ASN A 136 9.49 -16.16 6.51
C ASN A 136 9.03 -16.82 7.81
N LEU A 137 8.19 -17.85 7.75
CA LEU A 137 7.76 -18.59 8.94
C LEU A 137 8.91 -19.28 9.67
N ARG A 138 9.87 -19.84 8.94
CA ARG A 138 11.09 -20.42 9.53
C ARG A 138 11.95 -19.36 10.20
N ALA A 139 12.11 -18.19 9.58
CA ALA A 139 12.86 -17.08 10.16
C ALA A 139 12.21 -16.58 11.47
N LEU A 140 10.88 -16.44 11.49
CA LEU A 140 10.14 -16.04 12.70
C LEU A 140 10.24 -17.07 13.82
N ASN A 141 10.16 -18.37 13.49
CA ASN A 141 10.35 -19.44 14.48
C ASN A 141 11.79 -19.47 15.01
N THR A 142 12.79 -19.11 14.20
CA THR A 142 14.20 -18.99 14.65
C THR A 142 14.39 -17.85 15.65
N LEU A 143 13.56 -16.80 15.55
CA LEU A 143 13.48 -15.70 16.50
C LEU A 143 12.60 -16.01 17.72
N ASN A 144 12.17 -17.25 17.88
CA ASN A 144 11.32 -17.73 18.99
C ASN A 144 9.94 -17.03 19.06
N ILE A 145 9.44 -16.55 17.92
CA ILE A 145 8.10 -15.95 17.81
C ILE A 145 7.10 -17.06 17.45
N LYS A 146 6.06 -17.21 18.28
CA LYS A 146 4.99 -18.19 18.02
C LYS A 146 4.07 -17.70 16.90
N THR A 147 3.95 -18.49 15.84
CA THR A 147 3.18 -18.18 14.63
C THR A 147 1.86 -18.95 14.51
N GLU A 148 1.46 -19.68 15.56
CA GLU A 148 0.32 -20.62 15.63
C GLU A 148 -1.04 -20.04 15.17
N ASN A 149 -1.21 -18.72 15.25
CA ASN A 149 -2.49 -18.05 14.98
C ASN A 149 -2.42 -17.08 13.78
N TRP A 150 -1.35 -17.12 12.99
CA TRP A 150 -1.10 -16.13 11.93
C TRP A 150 -1.72 -16.52 10.58
N ASP A 151 -2.33 -17.71 10.49
CA ASP A 151 -2.93 -18.27 9.28
C ASP A 151 -3.82 -17.26 8.55
N VAL A 152 -4.76 -16.62 9.24
CA VAL A 152 -5.70 -15.66 8.64
C VAL A 152 -4.98 -14.45 8.05
N LEU A 153 -3.96 -13.93 8.75
CA LEU A 153 -3.20 -12.76 8.32
C LEU A 153 -2.32 -13.10 7.10
N ILE A 154 -1.64 -14.25 7.15
CA ILE A 154 -0.76 -14.71 6.06
C ILE A 154 -1.58 -15.01 4.81
N ILE A 155 -2.73 -15.68 4.95
CA ILE A 155 -3.65 -15.95 3.85
C ILE A 155 -4.16 -14.63 3.26
N HIS A 156 -4.53 -13.65 4.08
CA HIS A 156 -4.98 -12.35 3.59
C HIS A 156 -3.89 -11.65 2.77
N ILE A 157 -2.68 -11.53 3.31
CA ILE A 157 -1.53 -10.89 2.64
C ILE A 157 -1.20 -11.62 1.34
N ALA A 158 -1.08 -12.95 1.37
CA ALA A 158 -0.75 -13.75 0.21
C ALA A 158 -1.86 -13.72 -0.86
N SER A 159 -3.13 -13.69 -0.45
CA SER A 159 -4.28 -13.62 -1.38
C SER A 159 -4.33 -12.31 -2.16
N GLY A 160 -3.75 -11.23 -1.62
CA GLY A 160 -3.58 -9.95 -2.31
C GLY A 160 -2.43 -9.92 -3.31
N LYS A 161 -1.57 -10.96 -3.32
CA LYS A 161 -0.45 -11.12 -4.26
C LYS A 161 -0.73 -12.13 -5.38
N LEU A 162 -1.82 -12.90 -5.26
CA LEU A 162 -2.31 -13.79 -6.30
C LEU A 162 -2.92 -13.00 -7.45
N ASP A 163 -2.85 -13.56 -8.65
CA ASP A 163 -3.58 -13.05 -9.80
C ASP A 163 -5.10 -13.18 -9.59
N VAL A 164 -5.88 -12.46 -10.40
CA VAL A 164 -7.33 -12.38 -10.29
C VAL A 164 -8.01 -13.76 -10.44
N THR A 165 -7.43 -14.66 -11.23
CA THR A 165 -8.00 -15.98 -11.50
C THR A 165 -7.73 -16.94 -10.34
N SER A 166 -6.47 -17.04 -9.89
CA SER A 166 -6.10 -17.84 -8.70
C SER A 166 -6.80 -17.33 -7.43
N SER A 167 -6.93 -16.01 -7.27
CA SER A 167 -7.64 -15.39 -6.13
C SER A 167 -9.14 -15.73 -6.14
N ARG A 168 -9.77 -15.75 -7.32
CA ARG A 168 -11.18 -16.16 -7.47
C ARG A 168 -11.35 -17.64 -7.13
N ALA A 169 -10.50 -18.51 -7.68
CA ALA A 169 -10.55 -19.95 -7.42
C ALA A 169 -10.36 -20.28 -5.92
N TRP A 170 -9.47 -19.55 -5.23
CA TRP A 170 -9.29 -19.69 -3.79
C TRP A 170 -10.54 -19.25 -3.01
N LYS A 171 -11.13 -18.11 -3.38
CA LYS A 171 -12.36 -17.62 -2.74
C LYS A 171 -13.53 -18.58 -2.94
N GLU A 172 -13.66 -19.18 -4.13
CA GLU A 172 -14.67 -20.21 -4.39
C GLU A 172 -14.44 -21.46 -3.55
N HIS A 173 -13.18 -21.91 -3.44
CA HIS A 173 -12.80 -23.04 -2.59
C HIS A 173 -13.13 -22.79 -1.10
N ILE A 174 -12.87 -21.57 -0.59
CA ILE A 174 -13.24 -21.21 0.80
C ILE A 174 -14.75 -21.06 0.97
N ASN A 175 -15.46 -20.46 0.00
CA ASN A 175 -16.89 -20.22 0.13
C ASN A 175 -17.70 -21.53 0.25
N PHE A 176 -17.14 -22.64 -0.25
CA PHE A 176 -17.71 -23.98 -0.08
C PHE A 176 -17.34 -24.63 1.26
N SER A 177 -16.17 -24.32 1.83
CA SER A 177 -15.76 -24.80 3.14
C SER A 177 -16.21 -23.82 4.23
N LYS A 178 -17.29 -24.12 4.96
CA LYS A 178 -17.80 -23.28 6.08
C LYS A 178 -16.82 -23.10 7.26
N ASP A 179 -15.60 -23.61 7.18
CA ASP A 179 -14.59 -23.59 8.24
C ASP A 179 -13.55 -22.50 7.99
N LEU A 180 -12.93 -22.00 9.07
CA LEU A 180 -11.83 -21.04 9.00
C LEU A 180 -10.66 -21.64 8.19
N PRO A 181 -10.14 -20.96 7.14
CA PRO A 181 -9.07 -21.50 6.32
C PRO A 181 -7.76 -21.49 7.10
N THR A 182 -7.12 -22.66 7.17
CA THR A 182 -5.78 -22.82 7.76
C THR A 182 -4.72 -22.62 6.69
N LEU A 183 -3.52 -22.21 7.12
CA LEU A 183 -2.43 -21.93 6.19
C LEU A 183 -2.03 -23.18 5.39
N ASP A 184 -2.11 -24.36 6.00
CA ASP A 184 -1.80 -25.64 5.35
C ASP A 184 -2.77 -25.95 4.19
N LYS A 185 -4.08 -25.66 4.37
CA LYS A 185 -5.09 -25.79 3.30
C LYS A 185 -4.81 -24.82 2.16
N PHE A 186 -4.40 -23.59 2.48
CA PHE A 186 -4.04 -22.60 1.48
C PHE A 186 -2.79 -22.98 0.68
N ILE A 187 -1.72 -23.42 1.35
CA ILE A 187 -0.50 -23.90 0.69
C ILE A 187 -0.81 -25.11 -0.22
N THR A 188 -1.64 -26.04 0.25
CA THR A 188 -2.06 -27.21 -0.53
C THR A 188 -2.82 -26.81 -1.79
N PHE A 189 -3.74 -25.85 -1.68
CA PHE A 189 -4.43 -25.29 -2.84
C PHE A 189 -3.46 -24.66 -3.85
N LEU A 190 -2.52 -23.82 -3.40
CA LEU A 190 -1.54 -23.17 -4.27
C LEU A 190 -0.62 -24.17 -4.98
N LYS A 191 -0.21 -25.25 -4.29
CA LYS A 191 0.55 -26.35 -4.91
C LYS A 191 -0.26 -27.04 -6.01
N GLY A 192 -1.53 -27.36 -5.75
CA GLY A 192 -2.41 -27.98 -6.74
C GLY A 192 -2.66 -27.08 -7.97
N GLN A 193 -2.81 -25.77 -7.76
CA GLN A 193 -2.91 -24.80 -8.87
C GLN A 193 -1.61 -24.73 -9.68
N ALA A 194 -0.45 -24.74 -9.03
CA ALA A 194 0.85 -24.75 -9.73
C ALA A 194 1.04 -26.01 -10.59
N GLU A 195 0.69 -27.19 -10.08
CA GLU A 195 0.76 -28.46 -10.82
C GLU A 195 -0.21 -28.48 -12.01
N LEU A 196 -1.42 -27.94 -11.83
CA LEU A 196 -2.40 -27.84 -12.91
C LEU A 196 -1.88 -26.92 -14.03
N LEU A 197 -1.30 -25.77 -13.68
CA LEU A 197 -0.70 -24.85 -14.65
C LEU A 197 0.46 -25.51 -15.42
N GLU A 198 1.32 -26.29 -14.76
CA GLU A 198 2.38 -27.05 -15.44
C GLU A 198 1.82 -28.07 -16.45
N SER A 199 0.74 -28.76 -16.10
CA SER A 199 0.10 -29.72 -17.02
C SER A 199 -0.45 -29.02 -18.27
N VAL A 200 -0.99 -27.81 -18.12
CA VAL A 200 -1.49 -26.97 -19.22
C VAL A 200 -0.32 -26.41 -20.06
N GLU A 201 0.79 -26.03 -19.42
CA GLU A 201 2.00 -25.58 -20.11
C GLU A 201 2.64 -26.71 -20.95
N HIS A 202 2.74 -27.93 -20.41
CA HIS A 202 3.28 -29.10 -21.12
C HIS A 202 2.39 -29.56 -22.27
N THR A 203 1.06 -29.47 -22.15
CA THR A 203 0.13 -29.80 -23.24
C THR A 203 0.17 -28.78 -24.36
N ASN A 204 0.30 -27.49 -24.04
CA ASN A 204 0.52 -26.44 -25.03
C ASN A 204 1.89 -26.54 -25.71
N ALA A 205 2.94 -26.91 -24.97
CA ALA A 205 4.28 -27.16 -25.54
C ALA A 205 4.32 -28.35 -26.51
N LYS A 206 3.58 -29.44 -26.21
CA LYS A 206 3.43 -30.58 -27.12
C LYS A 206 2.66 -30.21 -28.39
N ARG A 207 1.59 -29.41 -28.29
CA ARG A 207 0.84 -28.92 -29.47
C ARG A 207 1.71 -28.07 -30.39
N ARG A 208 2.53 -27.18 -29.82
CA ARG A 208 3.48 -26.33 -30.57
C ARG A 208 4.56 -27.11 -31.33
N HIS A 209 4.88 -28.34 -30.92
CA HIS A 209 5.93 -29.14 -31.55
C HIS A 209 5.42 -30.07 -32.67
N SER A 210 4.11 -30.28 -32.76
CA SER A 210 3.46 -31.14 -33.77
C SER A 210 2.85 -30.38 -34.95
N GLU A 211 2.81 -29.05 -34.91
CA GLU A 211 2.34 -28.22 -36.03
C GLU A 211 3.49 -28.07 -37.05
N PRO A 212 3.30 -28.49 -38.32
CA PRO A 212 4.18 -28.08 -39.41
C PRO A 212 4.20 -26.54 -39.43
N LEU A 213 5.35 -25.91 -39.67
CA LEU A 213 5.51 -24.45 -39.81
C LEU A 213 4.27 -23.86 -40.51
N GLU A 214 3.34 -23.33 -39.71
CA GLU A 214 2.14 -22.71 -40.22
C GLU A 214 2.61 -21.47 -40.96
N SER A 215 2.41 -21.48 -42.28
CA SER A 215 2.38 -20.24 -43.04
C SER A 215 1.47 -19.27 -42.31
N VAL A 216 1.90 -18.00 -42.20
CA VAL A 216 1.13 -16.88 -41.65
C VAL A 216 -0.36 -17.14 -41.90
N PRO A 217 -1.20 -17.26 -40.85
CA PRO A 217 -2.62 -17.51 -41.06
C PRO A 217 -3.13 -16.44 -42.02
N SER A 218 -3.62 -16.89 -43.19
CA SER A 218 -4.30 -15.99 -44.13
C SER A 218 -5.34 -15.21 -43.32
N PRO A 219 -5.45 -13.88 -43.48
CA PRO A 219 -6.22 -13.04 -42.59
C PRO A 219 -7.61 -13.66 -42.40
N ARG A 220 -7.86 -14.18 -41.20
CA ARG A 220 -9.19 -14.61 -40.82
C ARG A 220 -10.07 -13.38 -41.02
N LYS A 221 -11.23 -13.56 -41.65
CA LYS A 221 -12.23 -12.50 -41.70
C LYS A 221 -12.53 -12.15 -40.24
N THR A 222 -12.02 -11.02 -39.81
CA THR A 222 -12.27 -10.39 -38.53
C THR A 222 -13.76 -10.45 -38.28
N THR A 223 -14.15 -10.96 -37.11
CA THR A 223 -15.54 -10.81 -36.71
C THR A 223 -15.83 -9.33 -36.57
N LYS A 224 -17.08 -8.92 -36.78
CA LYS A 224 -17.47 -7.51 -36.69
C LYS A 224 -17.07 -6.90 -35.34
N GLU A 225 -17.15 -7.69 -34.28
CA GLU A 225 -16.76 -7.33 -32.92
C GLU A 225 -15.25 -7.13 -32.76
N GLU A 226 -14.42 -7.96 -33.40
CA GLU A 226 -12.96 -7.81 -33.40
C GLU A 226 -12.50 -6.57 -34.18
N GLU A 227 -13.14 -6.31 -35.33
CA GLU A 227 -12.94 -5.07 -36.10
C GLU A 227 -13.28 -3.84 -35.27
N ASP A 228 -14.43 -3.88 -34.57
CA ASP A 228 -14.85 -2.79 -33.69
C ASP A 228 -13.86 -2.59 -32.52
N CYS A 229 -13.36 -3.66 -31.90
CA CYS A 229 -12.37 -3.58 -30.83
C CYS A 229 -11.02 -3.04 -31.31
N GLU A 230 -10.55 -3.45 -32.49
CA GLU A 230 -9.28 -2.97 -33.06
C GLU A 230 -9.37 -1.49 -33.44
N GLN A 231 -10.46 -1.08 -34.09
CA GLN A 231 -10.74 0.32 -34.38
C GLN A 231 -10.83 1.15 -33.08
N PHE A 232 -11.48 0.61 -32.07
CA PHE A 232 -11.61 1.25 -30.77
C PHE A 232 -10.25 1.43 -30.09
N PHE A 233 -9.37 0.43 -30.13
CA PHE A 233 -8.01 0.52 -29.60
C PHE A 233 -7.17 1.57 -30.34
N LEU A 234 -7.20 1.57 -31.68
CA LEU A 234 -6.47 2.53 -32.52
C LEU A 234 -6.95 3.97 -32.31
N GLN A 235 -8.23 4.17 -32.00
CA GLN A 235 -8.80 5.49 -31.72
C GLN A 235 -8.53 5.99 -30.30
N THR A 236 -8.27 5.09 -29.35
CA THR A 236 -8.16 5.44 -27.92
C THR A 236 -6.77 5.28 -27.34
N THR A 237 -5.85 4.58 -28.02
CA THR A 237 -4.55 4.26 -27.45
C THR A 237 -3.41 4.69 -28.37
N GLU A 238 -2.56 5.60 -27.89
CA GLU A 238 -1.35 6.04 -28.58
C GLU A 238 -0.11 5.71 -27.73
N ARG A 239 0.95 5.20 -28.38
CA ARG A 239 2.22 4.89 -27.70
C ARG A 239 3.23 6.00 -27.95
N GLN A 240 3.76 6.57 -26.87
CA GLN A 240 4.81 7.57 -26.93
C GLN A 240 6.18 6.93 -27.23
N PRO A 241 7.15 7.72 -27.75
CA PRO A 241 8.51 7.25 -28.06
C PRO A 241 9.29 6.71 -26.85
N ASP A 242 8.93 7.11 -25.63
CA ASP A 242 9.53 6.63 -24.37
C ASP A 242 8.94 5.28 -23.89
N GLY A 243 7.99 4.71 -24.63
CA GLY A 243 7.33 3.45 -24.33
C GLY A 243 6.08 3.56 -23.47
N ARG A 244 5.66 4.76 -23.05
CA ARG A 244 4.41 4.97 -22.30
C ARG A 244 3.19 4.98 -23.23
N PHE A 245 2.06 4.48 -22.74
CA PHE A 245 0.79 4.54 -23.46
C PHE A 245 -0.07 5.70 -22.95
N ILE A 246 -0.61 6.50 -23.86
CA ILE A 246 -1.69 7.44 -23.60
C ILE A 246 -2.99 6.74 -24.00
N VAL A 247 -3.88 6.53 -23.02
CA VAL A 247 -5.21 5.96 -23.27
C VAL A 247 -6.26 7.05 -23.05
N LYS A 248 -6.96 7.41 -24.12
CA LYS A 248 -8.12 8.29 -24.11
C LYS A 248 -9.34 7.51 -23.62
N ILE A 249 -9.85 7.87 -22.46
CA ILE A 249 -10.99 7.17 -21.85
C ILE A 249 -12.23 7.29 -22.75
N PRO A 250 -12.87 6.17 -23.12
CA PRO A 250 -14.15 6.22 -23.82
C PRO A 250 -15.26 6.65 -22.89
N LEU A 251 -15.75 7.86 -23.09
CA LEU A 251 -17.06 8.23 -22.57
C LEU A 251 -18.12 7.54 -23.43
N LYS A 252 -19.15 6.94 -22.81
CA LYS A 252 -20.28 6.28 -23.52
C LYS A 252 -21.00 7.21 -24.51
N GLN A 253 -20.81 8.52 -24.39
CA GLN A 253 -21.30 9.58 -25.28
C GLN A 253 -20.23 10.68 -25.36
N SER A 254 -20.13 11.37 -26.50
CA SER A 254 -19.31 12.58 -26.58
C SER A 254 -19.88 13.64 -25.61
N PRO A 255 -19.05 14.52 -25.02
CA PRO A 255 -19.52 15.52 -24.06
C PRO A 255 -20.64 16.43 -24.60
N ASP A 256 -20.75 16.55 -25.93
CA ASP A 256 -21.73 17.36 -26.63
C ASP A 256 -23.12 16.71 -26.82
N VAL A 257 -23.28 15.39 -26.65
CA VAL A 257 -24.56 14.69 -26.89
C VAL A 257 -25.47 14.66 -25.63
N LEU A 258 -25.09 15.38 -24.57
CA LEU A 258 -25.96 15.58 -23.38
C LEU A 258 -27.19 16.47 -23.64
N ASP A 259 -27.49 16.82 -24.89
CA ASP A 259 -28.63 17.67 -25.27
C ASP A 259 -29.54 16.96 -26.29
N THR A 260 -30.22 15.91 -25.84
CA THR A 260 -31.45 15.42 -26.50
C THR A 260 -32.57 15.18 -25.49
N SER A 261 -32.71 16.10 -24.53
CA SER A 261 -34.02 16.34 -23.93
C SER A 261 -34.64 17.52 -24.67
N PRO A 262 -35.88 17.40 -25.19
CA PRO A 262 -36.63 18.58 -25.53
C PRO A 262 -36.79 19.36 -24.23
N GLU A 263 -36.42 20.63 -24.25
CA GLU A 263 -36.44 21.55 -23.11
C GLU A 263 -35.19 21.50 -22.20
N GLY A 264 -34.10 22.08 -22.73
CA GLY A 264 -33.32 23.12 -22.06
C GLY A 264 -32.86 22.86 -20.62
N HIS A 265 -31.72 22.20 -20.45
CA HIS A 265 -30.77 22.51 -19.37
C HIS A 265 -29.33 22.12 -19.76
N LYS A 266 -28.72 22.92 -20.66
CA LYS A 266 -27.27 22.99 -20.84
C LYS A 266 -26.64 23.70 -19.64
N GLY A 267 -26.15 22.94 -18.67
CA GLY A 267 -25.36 23.52 -17.59
C GLY A 267 -24.80 22.46 -16.66
N SER A 268 -23.47 22.42 -16.56
CA SER A 268 -22.70 21.83 -15.46
C SER A 268 -23.35 22.17 -14.12
N SER A 269 -24.21 21.29 -13.60
CA SER A 269 -24.90 21.50 -12.32
C SER A 269 -24.27 20.66 -11.21
N LYS A 270 -24.55 21.00 -9.94
CA LYS A 270 -24.06 20.21 -8.81
C LYS A 270 -24.51 18.75 -8.90
N ARG A 271 -25.73 18.53 -9.39
CA ARG A 271 -26.28 17.18 -9.61
C ARG A 271 -25.48 16.39 -10.64
N SER A 272 -25.07 17.05 -11.73
CA SER A 272 -24.24 16.42 -12.77
C SER A 272 -22.85 16.04 -12.22
N VAL A 273 -22.20 16.95 -11.49
CA VAL A 273 -20.88 16.68 -10.87
C VAL A 273 -20.95 15.52 -9.88
N LEU A 274 -21.97 15.49 -9.01
CA LEU A 274 -22.16 14.40 -8.05
C LEU A 274 -22.43 13.06 -8.73
N SER A 275 -23.22 13.05 -9.81
CA SER A 275 -23.49 11.86 -10.62
C SER A 275 -22.19 11.30 -11.20
N THR A 276 -21.34 12.17 -11.75
CA THR A 276 -20.04 11.80 -12.30
C THR A 276 -19.08 11.25 -11.24
N ILE A 277 -19.00 11.88 -10.06
CA ILE A 277 -18.20 11.36 -8.94
C ILE A 277 -18.70 9.98 -8.50
N GLY A 278 -20.02 9.78 -8.46
CA GLY A 278 -20.65 8.52 -8.07
C GLY A 278 -20.43 7.37 -9.06
N GLN A 279 -20.05 7.66 -10.31
CA GLN A 279 -19.67 6.64 -11.29
C GLN A 279 -18.27 6.06 -11.04
N VAL A 280 -17.47 6.72 -10.20
CA VAL A 280 -16.11 6.28 -9.86
C VAL A 280 -16.17 5.31 -8.68
N PHE A 281 -16.12 4.02 -8.96
CA PHE A 281 -16.09 2.95 -7.95
C PHE A 281 -14.65 2.49 -7.71
N ASP A 282 -14.14 2.68 -6.49
CA ASP A 282 -12.77 2.31 -6.10
C ASP A 282 -12.77 1.35 -4.88
N PRO A 283 -12.89 0.04 -5.10
CA PRO A 283 -12.97 -0.94 -4.02
C PRO A 283 -11.63 -1.15 -3.28
N LEU A 284 -10.51 -0.68 -3.84
CA LEU A 284 -9.16 -0.90 -3.31
C LEU A 284 -8.48 0.39 -2.79
N GLY A 285 -9.10 1.56 -3.00
CA GLY A 285 -8.60 2.85 -2.52
C GLY A 285 -7.42 3.42 -3.33
N LEU A 286 -7.12 2.86 -4.51
CA LEU A 286 -5.95 3.23 -5.31
C LEU A 286 -6.08 4.60 -5.98
N ILE A 287 -7.30 5.08 -6.23
CA ILE A 287 -7.57 6.38 -6.85
C ILE A 287 -8.14 7.38 -5.83
N ASN A 288 -8.01 7.09 -4.53
CA ASN A 288 -8.45 7.96 -3.44
C ASN A 288 -7.88 9.39 -3.50
N PRO A 289 -6.62 9.65 -3.92
CA PRO A 289 -6.13 11.02 -4.11
C PRO A 289 -6.95 11.81 -5.14
N CYS A 290 -7.38 11.18 -6.23
CA CYS A 290 -8.21 11.82 -7.26
C CYS A 290 -9.67 11.98 -6.81
N ILE A 291 -10.24 10.97 -6.14
CA ILE A 291 -11.59 11.03 -5.56
C ILE A 291 -11.66 12.11 -4.48
N LEU A 292 -10.61 12.27 -3.67
CA LEU A 292 -10.52 13.31 -2.66
C LEU A 292 -10.58 14.70 -3.29
N GLN A 293 -9.82 14.95 -4.37
CA GLN A 293 -9.90 16.22 -5.10
C GLN A 293 -11.31 16.49 -5.63
N ALA A 294 -11.97 15.48 -6.21
CA ALA A 294 -13.34 15.61 -6.69
C ALA A 294 -14.34 15.88 -5.55
N LYS A 295 -14.17 15.23 -4.39
CA LYS A 295 -14.97 15.48 -3.18
C LYS A 295 -14.73 16.88 -2.60
N LEU A 296 -13.50 17.39 -2.65
CA LEU A 296 -13.18 18.76 -2.23
C LEU A 296 -13.83 19.80 -3.16
N ILE A 297 -13.86 19.55 -4.47
CA ILE A 297 -14.62 20.37 -5.43
C ILE A 297 -16.11 20.33 -5.09
N MET A 298 -16.68 19.14 -4.85
CA MET A 298 -18.09 18.99 -4.45
C MET A 298 -18.40 19.75 -3.15
N GLN A 299 -17.49 19.74 -2.19
CA GLN A 299 -17.63 20.48 -0.93
C GLN A 299 -17.62 22.01 -1.16
N LYS A 300 -16.73 22.53 -2.02
CA LYS A 300 -16.73 23.95 -2.43
C LYS A 300 -18.03 24.32 -3.13
N LEU A 301 -18.55 23.43 -3.97
CA LEU A 301 -19.84 23.62 -4.64
C LEU A 301 -21.00 23.59 -3.65
N TRP A 302 -20.97 22.76 -2.61
CA TRP A 302 -22.00 22.82 -1.55
C TRP A 302 -21.96 24.11 -0.74
N ALA A 303 -20.79 24.69 -0.54
CA ALA A 303 -20.65 25.98 0.13
C ALA A 303 -21.16 27.15 -0.73
N SER A 304 -21.27 26.99 -2.06
CA SER A 304 -21.92 28.00 -2.90
C SER A 304 -23.44 27.93 -2.72
N LYS A 305 -24.11 29.07 -2.56
CA LYS A 305 -25.58 29.16 -2.38
C LYS A 305 -26.39 28.85 -3.66
N LEU A 306 -25.79 28.15 -4.62
CA LEU A 306 -26.40 27.76 -5.89
C LEU A 306 -27.35 26.57 -5.70
N SER A 307 -28.41 26.51 -6.50
CA SER A 307 -29.34 25.37 -6.54
C SER A 307 -28.70 24.13 -7.18
N TRP A 308 -29.29 22.95 -6.95
CA TRP A 308 -28.77 21.65 -7.42
C TRP A 308 -28.67 21.54 -8.94
N ASP A 309 -29.58 22.21 -9.64
CA ASP A 309 -29.74 22.17 -11.09
C ASP A 309 -29.34 23.51 -11.76
N GLU A 310 -28.72 24.40 -10.98
CA GLU A 310 -28.20 25.70 -11.46
C GLU A 310 -26.81 25.54 -12.09
N LYS A 311 -26.54 26.34 -13.13
CA LYS A 311 -25.29 26.28 -13.89
C LYS A 311 -24.11 26.80 -13.06
N LEU A 312 -23.03 26.03 -13.01
CA LEU A 312 -21.82 26.40 -12.29
C LEU A 312 -21.13 27.62 -12.93
N PRO A 313 -20.62 28.58 -12.12
CA PRO A 313 -19.86 29.71 -12.63
C PRO A 313 -18.56 29.24 -13.29
N ALA A 314 -18.16 29.89 -14.39
CA ALA A 314 -17.07 29.48 -15.28
C ALA A 314 -15.64 29.57 -14.69
N GLU A 315 -15.51 29.76 -13.37
CA GLU A 315 -14.24 29.91 -12.67
C GLU A 315 -14.10 28.85 -11.58
N THR A 316 -13.83 27.62 -11.98
CA THR A 316 -13.18 26.59 -11.14
C THR A 316 -12.66 25.48 -12.06
N GLU A 317 -11.72 25.84 -12.94
CA GLU A 317 -10.76 24.87 -13.50
C GLU A 317 -9.63 24.64 -12.50
#